data_AF-A0A2D5UZH9-F1
#
_entry.id   AF-A0A2D5UZH9-F1
#
_cell.length_a   1.000
_cell.length_b   1.000
_cell.length_c   1.000
_cell.angle_alpha   90.00
_cell.angle_beta   90.00
_cell.angle_gamma   90.00
#
_symmetry.space_group_name_H-M   'P 1'
#
loop_
_entity.id
_entity.type
_entity.pdbx_description
1 polymer ?
#
loop_
_entity_poly.entity_id
_entity_poly.type
_entity_poly.pdbx_seq_one_letter_code
_entity_poly.pdbx_strand_id
1 'polypeptide(L)' 'MPDDLHERMKMHSEIRWSEVVRKSIAQKVELLEVMDKIAKKSKLTNKEVNEIAHKINKDVFEELNRAK' A
#
# COMPACT_ATOMS: atom_id res chain seq x y z
N MET A 1 8.28 -10.50 -22.52
CA MET A 1 7.47 -9.29 -22.81
C MET A 1 6.35 -9.73 -23.73
N PRO A 2 5.11 -9.24 -23.60
CA PRO A 2 4.18 -9.38 -24.71
C PRO A 2 4.85 -8.76 -25.94
N ASP A 3 5.02 -9.52 -27.01
CA ASP A 3 5.88 -9.14 -28.14
C ASP A 3 5.51 -7.77 -28.74
N ASP A 4 4.22 -7.43 -28.68
CA ASP A 4 3.66 -6.12 -29.05
C ASP A 4 4.29 -4.93 -28.30
N LEU A 5 4.55 -5.05 -26.99
CA LEU A 5 5.13 -3.94 -26.22
C LEU A 5 6.58 -3.67 -26.62
N HIS A 6 7.35 -4.73 -26.87
CA HIS A 6 8.75 -4.60 -27.24
C HIS A 6 8.92 -3.95 -28.62
N GLU A 7 8.06 -4.30 -29.58
CA GLU A 7 8.08 -3.67 -30.90
C GLU A 7 7.71 -2.19 -30.82
N ARG A 8 6.69 -1.81 -30.02
CA ARG A 8 6.41 -0.38 -29.78
C ARG A 8 7.57 0.36 -29.11
N MET A 9 8.29 -0.28 -28.18
CA MET A 9 9.47 0.32 -27.55
C MET A 9 10.60 0.54 -28.56
N LYS A 10 10.82 -0.41 -29.49
CA LYS A 10 11.82 -0.25 -30.56
C LYS A 10 11.51 0.92 -31.49
N MET A 11 10.23 1.17 -31.79
CA MET A 11 9.80 2.34 -32.57
C MET A 11 10.20 3.67 -31.93
N HIS A 12 10.38 3.67 -30.60
CA HIS A 12 10.81 4.82 -29.79
C HIS A 12 12.25 4.64 -29.29
N SER A 13 13.19 4.50 -30.23
CA SER A 13 14.62 4.26 -29.94
C SER A 13 15.34 5.44 -29.28
N GLU A 14 14.75 6.64 -29.34
CA GLU A 14 15.20 7.85 -28.64
C GLU A 14 15.12 7.71 -27.11
N ILE A 15 14.32 6.76 -26.61
CA ILE A 15 14.13 6.52 -25.18
C ILE A 15 15.13 5.46 -24.69
N ARG A 16 15.85 5.76 -23.62
CA ARG A 16 16.71 4.80 -22.90
C ARG A 16 15.86 3.87 -22.02
N TRP A 17 15.17 2.92 -22.64
CA TRP A 17 14.22 2.02 -21.98
C TRP A 17 14.78 1.24 -20.79
N SER A 18 16.05 0.86 -20.82
CA SER A 18 16.72 0.20 -19.68
C SER A 18 16.77 1.08 -18.42
N GLU A 19 16.89 2.39 -18.60
CA GLU A 19 16.87 3.35 -17.49
C GLU A 19 15.45 3.58 -16.97
N VAL A 20 14.45 3.64 -17.87
CA VAL A 20 13.03 3.73 -17.49
C VAL A 20 12.65 2.54 -16.62
N VAL A 21 12.98 1.32 -17.06
CA VAL A 21 12.71 0.09 -16.30
C VAL A 21 13.42 0.12 -14.95
N ARG A 22 14.70 0.49 -14.91
CA ARG A 22 15.47 0.58 -13.66
C ARG A 22 14.81 1.53 -12.65
N LYS A 23 14.39 2.71 -13.10
CA LYS A 23 13.72 3.70 -12.24
C LYS A 23 12.38 3.19 -11.72
N SER A 24 11.56 2.61 -12.60
CA SER A 24 10.24 2.08 -12.21
C SER A 24 10.37 0.94 -11.18
N ILE A 25 11.35 0.05 -11.35
CA ILE A 25 11.62 -1.01 -10.37
C ILE A 25 12.08 -0.42 -9.05
N ALA A 26 13.05 0.52 -9.07
CA ALA A 26 13.56 1.14 -7.85
C ALA A 26 12.44 1.82 -7.04
N GLN A 27 11.57 2.59 -7.71
CA GLN A 27 10.41 3.22 -7.07
C GLN A 27 9.43 2.20 -6.46
N LYS A 28 9.18 1.09 -7.17
CA LYS A 28 8.29 0.04 -6.67
C LYS A 28 8.88 -0.66 -5.44
N VAL A 29 10.18 -0.92 -5.44
CA VAL A 29 10.88 -1.51 -4.29
C VAL A 29 10.83 -0.57 -3.09
N GLU A 30 11.14 0.71 -3.27
CA GLU A 30 11.07 1.71 -2.20
C GLU A 30 9.65 1.79 -1.59
N LEU A 31 8.62 1.79 -2.42
CA LEU A 31 7.23 1.75 -1.97
C LEU A 31 6.94 0.50 -1.13
N LEU A 32 7.38 -0.68 -1.59
CA LEU A 32 7.19 -1.94 -0.85
C LEU A 32 7.93 -1.91 0.50
N GLU A 33 9.14 -1.37 0.55
CA GLU A 33 9.89 -1.23 1.81
C GLU A 33 9.20 -0.28 2.80
N VAL A 34 8.60 0.81 2.31
CA VAL A 34 7.79 1.72 3.14
C VAL A 34 6.54 0.99 3.64
N MET A 35 5.83 0.26 2.79
CA MET A 35 4.67 -0.54 3.17
C MET A 35 5.04 -1.59 4.23
N ASP A 36 6.17 -2.29 4.07
CA ASP A 36 6.67 -3.24 5.04
C ASP A 36 7.04 -2.57 6.38
N LYS A 37 7.63 -1.37 6.35
CA LYS A 37 7.91 -0.60 7.58
C LYS A 37 6.63 -0.17 8.28
N ILE A 38 5.61 0.27 7.53
CA ILE A 38 4.29 0.61 8.08
C ILE A 38 3.63 -0.64 8.67
N ALA A 39 3.60 -1.74 7.94
CA ALA A 39 3.04 -3.01 8.38
C ALA A 39 3.78 -3.59 9.60
N LYS A 40 5.13 -3.49 9.65
CA LYS A 40 5.93 -3.92 10.81
C LYS A 40 5.72 -3.04 12.05
N LYS A 41 5.53 -1.73 11.86
CA LYS A 41 5.17 -0.80 12.96
C LYS A 41 3.72 -0.99 13.40
N SER A 42 2.86 -1.41 12.49
CA SER A 42 1.52 -1.92 12.77
C SER A 42 1.60 -3.38 13.23
N LYS A 43 2.18 -3.63 14.42
CA LYS A 43 1.71 -4.78 15.21
C LYS A 43 0.28 -4.44 15.65
N LEU A 44 -0.68 -4.53 14.73
CA LEU A 44 -2.08 -4.73 15.05
C LEU A 44 -2.29 -6.23 14.96
N THR A 45 -2.11 -6.89 16.09
CA THR A 45 -2.57 -8.25 16.25
C THR A 45 -4.10 -8.27 16.14
N ASN A 46 -4.70 -9.40 15.76
CA ASN A 46 -6.15 -9.57 15.79
C ASN A 46 -6.76 -9.21 17.16
N LYS A 47 -5.98 -9.35 18.23
CA LYS A 47 -6.35 -8.94 19.58
C LYS A 47 -6.47 -7.41 19.70
N GLU A 48 -5.51 -6.65 19.19
CA GLU A 48 -5.55 -5.17 19.20
C GLU A 48 -6.66 -4.62 18.30
N VAL A 49 -6.92 -5.25 17.14
CA VAL A 49 -8.08 -4.90 16.29
C VAL A 49 -9.39 -5.09 17.05
N ASN A 50 -9.53 -6.24 17.74
CA ASN A 50 -10.72 -6.52 18.55
C ASN A 50 -10.86 -5.55 19.74
N GLU A 51 -9.77 -5.20 20.41
CA GLU A 51 -9.79 -4.23 21.52
C GLU A 51 -10.21 -2.83 21.03
N ILE A 52 -9.74 -2.40 19.86
CA ILE A 52 -10.16 -1.13 19.24
C ILE A 52 -11.64 -1.18 18.86
N ALA A 53 -12.09 -2.25 18.20
CA ALA A 53 -13.50 -2.42 17.85
C ALA A 53 -14.41 -2.43 19.09
N HIS A 54 -13.96 -3.06 20.18
CA HIS A 54 -14.71 -3.07 21.44
C HIS A 54 -14.81 -1.68 22.07
N LYS A 55 -13.73 -0.89 22.05
CA LYS A 55 -13.73 0.50 22.54
C LYS A 55 -14.67 1.38 21.74
N ILE A 56 -14.61 1.33 20.40
CA ILE A 56 -15.49 2.10 19.53
C ILE A 56 -16.97 1.77 19.81
N ASN A 57 -17.32 0.47 19.87
CA ASN A 57 -18.69 0.05 20.16
C ASN A 57 -19.17 0.51 21.54
N LYS A 58 -18.28 0.47 22.55
CA LYS A 58 -18.59 0.94 23.90
C LYS A 58 -18.84 2.45 23.91
N ASP A 59 -17.95 3.23 23.31
CA ASP A 59 -18.05 4.69 23.32
C ASP A 59 -19.30 5.16 22.56
N VAL A 60 -19.60 4.57 21.40
CA VAL A 60 -20.84 4.83 20.63
C VAL A 60 -22.08 4.44 21.44
N PHE A 61 -22.05 3.32 22.16
CA PHE A 61 -23.16 2.89 23.01
C PHE A 61 -23.38 3.83 24.21
N GLU A 62 -22.30 4.31 24.83
CA GLU A 62 -22.38 5.30 25.91
C GLU A 62 -22.93 6.64 25.41
N GLU A 63 -22.51 7.10 24.24
CA GLU A 63 -22.99 8.34 23.62
C GLU A 63 -24.49 8.26 23.28
N LEU A 64 -24.94 7.15 22.69
CA LEU A 64 -26.36 6.89 22.42
C LEU A 64 -27.22 6.83 23.68
N ASN A 65 -26.69 6.33 24.80
CA ASN A 65 -27.41 6.27 26.07
C ASN A 65 -27.39 7.59 26.83
N ARG A 66 -26.39 8.45 26.64
CA ARG A 66 -26.37 9.82 27.19
C ARG A 66 -27.30 10.78 26.43
N ALA A 67 -27.60 10.46 25.17
CA ALA A 67 -28.54 11.20 24.33
C ALA A 67 -30.02 10.80 24.54
N LYS A 68 -30.30 9.89 25.49
CA LYS A 68 -31.65 9.50 25.94
C LYS A 68 -31.98 10.18 27.26
#